data_AF-A0A2G5J351-F1
#
_entry.id   AF-A0A2G5J351-F1
#
_cell.length_a   1.000
_cell.length_b   1.000
_cell.length_c   1.000
_cell.angle_alpha   90.00
_cell.angle_beta   90.00
_cell.angle_gamma   90.00
#
_symmetry.space_group_name_H-M   'P 1'
#
loop_
_entity.id
_entity.type
_entity.pdbx_description
1 polymer ?
#
loop_
_entity_poly.entity_id
_entity_poly.type
_entity_poly.pdbx_seq_one_letter_code
_entity_poly.pdbx_strand_id
1 'polypeptide(L)'
;MAEYEGVDALLAAITDEPLPEEVQDDAAFMAEHGSALADVALLKEQLTLIGDALADSTETGEPVARTARKPRRPRGARKPRNRRPSAGPRKRFRRPDALAVALGTFAVAVVASMVVGMSWLIAHSGVGGGDDTASSARADSDNKDAGSADRTGGAESSLSAPGYIACSRLIAEGTVAEVEPVPGVAQDRITLDVARYYKPDKGKDQVTFVMNEDVDPRLRKGDHVLVGIPRNAASPDIWSTREKDIARERAWILKALPQSRGLACE
;
A
#
# COMPACT_ATOMS: atom_id res chain seq x y z
N MET A 1 8.42 -26.97 23.45
CA MET A 1 8.24 -26.98 21.99
C MET A 1 9.58 -27.43 21.46
N ALA A 2 9.66 -28.65 20.95
CA ALA A 2 10.91 -29.19 20.45
C ALA A 2 11.12 -28.60 19.06
N GLU A 3 11.84 -27.49 18.98
CA GLU A 3 12.45 -27.06 17.72
C GLU A 3 13.47 -28.14 17.36
N TYR A 4 13.10 -29.04 16.44
CA TYR A 4 14.08 -29.88 15.77
C TYR A 4 14.85 -28.96 14.83
N GLU A 5 16.14 -28.75 15.12
CA GLU A 5 17.02 -27.70 14.61
C GLU A 5 17.33 -27.74 13.09
N GLY A 6 16.37 -28.16 12.26
CA GLY A 6 16.51 -28.20 10.81
C GLY A 6 15.29 -28.61 10.00
N VAL A 7 14.15 -29.00 10.59
CA VAL A 7 12.95 -29.38 9.83
C VAL A 7 11.71 -28.68 10.39
N ASP A 8 11.25 -27.66 9.69
CA ASP A 8 10.02 -26.94 10.00
C ASP A 8 8.82 -27.63 9.31
N ALA A 9 7.77 -27.91 10.07
CA ALA A 9 6.61 -28.67 9.60
C ALA A 9 5.85 -27.93 8.48
N LEU A 10 5.82 -26.59 8.52
CA LEU A 10 5.23 -25.77 7.47
C LEU A 10 6.10 -25.78 6.21
N LEU A 11 7.41 -25.62 6.35
CA LEU A 11 8.34 -25.66 5.22
C LEU A 11 8.25 -27.00 4.48
N ALA A 12 8.23 -28.12 5.20
CA ALA A 12 8.07 -29.46 4.61
C ALA A 12 6.75 -29.61 3.84
N ALA A 13 5.64 -29.08 4.38
CA ALA A 13 4.34 -29.09 3.71
C ALA A 13 4.29 -28.24 2.43
N ILE A 14 5.06 -27.14 2.38
CA ILE A 14 5.15 -26.26 1.20
C ILE A 14 6.02 -26.89 0.11
N THR A 15 7.15 -27.49 0.48
CA THR A 15 8.12 -28.08 -0.46
C THR A 15 7.74 -29.48 -0.94
N ASP A 16 6.76 -30.12 -0.31
CA ASP A 16 6.39 -31.53 -0.55
C ASP A 16 7.58 -32.47 -0.34
N GLU A 17 8.51 -32.08 0.54
CA GLU A 17 9.69 -32.86 0.86
C GLU A 17 9.34 -34.02 1.80
N PRO A 18 9.91 -35.22 1.58
CA PRO A 18 9.66 -36.35 2.44
C PRO A 18 10.22 -36.09 3.84
N LEU A 19 9.42 -36.40 4.87
CA LEU A 19 9.82 -36.23 6.25
C LEU A 19 10.92 -37.23 6.64
N PRO A 20 12.00 -36.78 7.32
CA PRO A 20 13.03 -37.67 7.86
C PRO A 20 12.42 -38.72 8.80
N GLU A 21 13.01 -39.91 8.86
CA GLU A 21 12.51 -41.00 9.71
C GLU A 21 12.51 -40.60 11.19
N GLU A 22 13.42 -39.71 11.61
CA GLU A 22 13.57 -39.26 13.00
C GLU A 22 12.38 -38.44 13.52
N VAL A 23 11.59 -37.81 12.64
CA VAL A 23 10.43 -36.97 13.02
C VAL A 23 9.09 -37.67 12.83
N GLN A 24 9.06 -38.82 12.15
CA GLN A 24 7.83 -39.59 11.91
C GLN A 24 7.25 -40.18 13.21
N ASP A 25 8.11 -40.44 14.20
CA ASP A 25 7.70 -40.95 15.51
C ASP A 25 7.27 -39.83 16.49
N ASP A 26 7.46 -38.55 16.14
CA ASP A 26 7.01 -37.43 16.97
C ASP A 26 5.55 -37.06 16.65
N ALA A 27 4.65 -37.45 17.56
CA ALA A 27 3.22 -37.18 17.44
C ALA A 27 2.87 -35.68 17.41
N ALA A 28 3.64 -34.82 18.06
CA ALA A 28 3.40 -33.37 18.04
C ALA A 28 3.78 -32.77 16.69
N PHE A 29 4.95 -33.17 16.17
CA PHE A 29 5.40 -32.77 14.84
C PHE A 29 4.44 -33.23 13.74
N MET A 30 3.98 -34.48 13.79
CA MET A 30 3.04 -35.02 12.81
C MET A 30 1.67 -34.34 12.85
N ALA A 31 1.21 -33.91 14.04
CA ALA A 31 -0.02 -33.14 14.17
C ALA A 31 0.12 -31.73 13.55
N GLU A 32 1.26 -31.07 13.78
CA GLU A 32 1.57 -29.76 13.21
C GLU A 32 1.72 -29.82 11.68
N HIS A 33 2.47 -30.80 11.17
CA HIS A 33 2.60 -31.06 9.74
C HIS A 33 1.24 -31.37 9.09
N GLY A 34 0.38 -32.15 9.76
CA GLY A 34 -0.99 -32.40 9.31
C GLY A 34 -1.85 -31.13 9.22
N SER A 35 -1.71 -30.21 10.18
CA SER A 35 -2.36 -28.89 10.14
C SER A 35 -1.82 -28.05 8.97
N ALA A 36 -0.50 -28.01 8.80
CA ALA A 36 0.13 -27.27 7.71
C ALA A 36 -0.32 -27.77 6.33
N LEU A 37 -0.46 -29.08 6.13
CA LEU A 37 -0.99 -29.65 4.90
C LEU A 37 -2.45 -29.23 4.64
N ALA A 38 -3.28 -29.16 5.67
CA ALA A 38 -4.66 -28.71 5.54
C ALA A 38 -4.73 -27.23 5.12
N ASP A 39 -3.88 -26.38 5.70
CA ASP A 39 -3.80 -24.96 5.35
C ASP A 39 -3.28 -24.76 3.92
N VAL A 40 -2.23 -25.49 3.53
CA VAL A 40 -1.71 -25.46 2.15
C VAL A 40 -2.76 -25.95 1.14
N ALA A 41 -3.56 -26.97 1.49
CA ALA A 41 -4.65 -27.44 0.63
C ALA A 41 -5.73 -26.36 0.42
N LEU A 42 -6.12 -25.65 1.49
CA LEU A 42 -7.06 -24.53 1.40
C LEU A 42 -6.53 -23.39 0.52
N LEU A 43 -5.25 -23.02 0.69
CA LEU A 43 -4.60 -21.99 -0.12
C LEU A 43 -4.55 -22.40 -1.60
N LYS A 44 -4.25 -23.66 -1.90
CA LYS A 44 -4.28 -24.19 -3.28
C LYS A 44 -5.67 -24.07 -3.90
N GLU A 45 -6.74 -24.38 -3.15
CA GLU A 45 -8.12 -24.21 -3.61
C GLU A 45 -8.44 -22.75 -3.94
N GLN A 46 -8.08 -21.81 -3.06
CA GLN A 46 -8.29 -20.38 -3.28
C GLN A 46 -7.51 -19.87 -4.50
N LEU A 47 -6.27 -20.34 -4.67
CA LEU A 47 -5.45 -19.99 -5.83
C LEU A 47 -6.02 -20.56 -7.13
N THR A 48 -6.63 -21.75 -7.12
CA THR A 48 -7.35 -22.29 -8.28
C THR A 48 -8.51 -21.38 -8.67
N LEU A 49 -9.33 -20.92 -7.71
CA LEU A 49 -10.44 -20.02 -7.98
C LEU A 49 -10.00 -18.67 -8.58
N ILE A 50 -8.91 -18.10 -8.05
CA ILE A 50 -8.32 -16.86 -8.60
C ILE A 50 -7.76 -17.12 -10.01
N GLY A 51 -7.07 -18.24 -10.20
CA GLY A 51 -6.51 -18.66 -11.49
C GLY A 51 -7.59 -18.82 -12.56
N ASP A 52 -8.70 -19.47 -12.22
CA ASP A 52 -9.84 -19.67 -13.12
C ASP A 52 -10.49 -18.33 -13.51
N ALA A 53 -10.72 -17.45 -12.53
CA ALA A 53 -11.29 -16.12 -12.79
C ALA A 53 -10.37 -15.26 -13.69
N LEU A 54 -9.05 -15.35 -13.49
CA LEU A 54 -8.08 -14.66 -14.34
C LEU A 54 -8.03 -15.27 -15.75
N ALA A 55 -8.09 -16.60 -15.90
CA ALA A 55 -8.13 -17.27 -17.20
C ALA A 55 -9.39 -16.88 -17.99
N ASP A 56 -10.57 -16.88 -17.36
CA ASP A 56 -11.86 -16.54 -18.00
C ASP A 56 -11.88 -15.06 -18.47
N SER A 57 -11.21 -14.17 -17.73
CA SER A 57 -11.06 -12.76 -18.13
C SER A 57 -10.18 -12.55 -19.38
N THR A 58 -9.33 -13.52 -19.72
CA THR A 58 -8.50 -13.47 -20.94
C THR A 58 -9.18 -14.09 -22.16
N GLU A 59 -10.13 -15.01 -21.99
CA GLU A 59 -10.89 -15.62 -23.09
C GLU A 59 -12.05 -14.75 -23.60
N THR A 60 -12.45 -13.72 -22.85
CA THR A 60 -13.46 -12.74 -23.28
C THR A 60 -12.90 -11.67 -24.25
N GLY A 61 -11.75 -11.96 -24.88
CA GLY A 61 -11.28 -11.28 -26.08
C GLY A 61 -11.97 -11.83 -27.34
N GLU A 62 -13.30 -11.71 -27.45
CA GLU A 62 -14.01 -12.16 -28.66
C GLU A 62 -13.62 -11.31 -29.88
N PRO A 63 -13.35 -11.95 -31.04
CA PRO A 63 -13.04 -11.25 -32.28
C PRO A 63 -14.28 -10.52 -32.81
N VAL A 64 -14.15 -9.22 -33.06
CA VAL A 64 -15.19 -8.38 -33.64
C VAL A 64 -15.51 -8.85 -35.08
N ALA A 65 -16.44 -9.79 -35.22
CA ALA A 65 -17.06 -10.16 -36.49
C ALA A 65 -18.44 -9.50 -36.62
N ARG A 66 -18.44 -8.45 -37.44
CA ARG A 66 -19.56 -7.57 -37.81
C ARG A 66 -20.81 -8.35 -38.25
N THR A 67 -21.95 -8.10 -37.60
CA THR A 67 -23.27 -8.38 -38.19
C THR A 67 -23.89 -7.08 -38.72
N ALA A 68 -24.02 -7.04 -40.05
CA ALA A 68 -24.56 -5.92 -40.81
C ALA A 68 -26.07 -5.78 -40.61
N ARG A 69 -26.52 -4.61 -40.13
CA ARG A 69 -27.94 -4.27 -40.00
C ARG A 69 -28.37 -3.39 -41.19
N LYS A 70 -29.26 -3.91 -42.05
CA LYS A 70 -29.87 -3.20 -43.20
C LYS A 70 -30.82 -2.07 -42.75
N PRO A 71 -30.92 -0.93 -43.46
CA PRO A 71 -31.93 0.09 -43.18
C PRO A 71 -33.22 -0.13 -43.98
N ARG A 72 -34.38 -0.01 -43.33
CA ARG A 72 -35.72 0.00 -43.95
C ARG A 72 -36.24 1.45 -44.00
N ARG A 73 -36.55 1.96 -45.20
CA ARG A 73 -37.40 3.15 -45.44
C ARG A 73 -38.89 2.76 -45.30
N PRO A 74 -39.78 3.72 -45.04
CA PRO A 74 -40.71 4.07 -46.13
C PRO A 74 -41.02 5.57 -46.29
N ARG A 75 -41.38 5.90 -47.54
CA ARG A 75 -41.98 7.15 -48.04
C ARG A 75 -43.40 7.33 -47.50
N GLY A 76 -43.86 8.58 -47.37
CA GLY A 76 -45.29 8.90 -47.34
C GLY A 76 -45.58 10.37 -47.06
N ALA A 77 -45.70 11.17 -48.10
CA ALA A 77 -46.15 12.56 -48.04
C ALA A 77 -47.65 12.67 -47.71
N ARG A 78 -48.04 13.70 -46.95
CA ARG A 78 -49.32 14.43 -47.11
C ARG A 78 -49.33 15.72 -46.26
N LYS A 79 -49.47 16.86 -46.94
CA LYS A 79 -50.01 18.15 -46.43
C LYS A 79 -51.43 18.29 -47.03
N PRO A 80 -52.41 18.96 -46.39
CA PRO A 80 -52.49 20.42 -46.56
C PRO A 80 -53.18 21.27 -45.44
N ARG A 81 -52.75 22.55 -45.42
CA ARG A 81 -53.49 23.84 -45.29
C ARG A 81 -54.30 24.26 -44.04
N ASN A 82 -53.81 25.40 -43.49
CA ASN A 82 -54.47 26.67 -43.13
C ASN A 82 -55.59 26.74 -42.08
N ARG A 83 -55.36 27.55 -41.02
CA ARG A 83 -56.07 28.82 -40.73
C ARG A 83 -55.29 29.68 -39.70
N ARG A 84 -55.10 30.97 -40.02
CA ARG A 84 -54.61 32.11 -39.18
C ARG A 84 -55.85 32.82 -38.54
N PRO A 85 -55.75 34.00 -37.87
CA PRO A 85 -54.91 34.46 -36.72
C PRO A 85 -55.74 35.26 -35.66
N SER A 86 -55.16 35.62 -34.50
CA SER A 86 -55.48 36.85 -33.70
C SER A 86 -54.47 36.99 -32.53
N ALA A 87 -53.57 37.98 -32.54
CA ALA A 87 -53.66 39.30 -31.86
C ALA A 87 -53.54 39.21 -30.32
N GLY A 88 -52.35 39.26 -29.69
CA GLY A 88 -51.60 40.45 -29.19
C GLY A 88 -51.55 40.46 -27.63
N PRO A 89 -50.81 41.32 -26.87
CA PRO A 89 -49.61 42.12 -27.14
C PRO A 89 -48.45 42.05 -26.06
N ARG A 90 -47.19 42.24 -26.54
CA ARG A 90 -46.06 43.07 -26.02
C ARG A 90 -45.80 43.29 -24.51
N LYS A 91 -44.57 42.95 -24.05
CA LYS A 91 -43.52 43.84 -23.43
C LYS A 91 -42.16 43.12 -23.65
N ARG A 92 -41.14 43.57 -24.38
CA ARG A 92 -40.30 44.80 -24.39
C ARG A 92 -39.65 45.15 -23.05
N PHE A 93 -38.46 44.60 -22.83
CA PHE A 93 -37.35 45.34 -22.21
C PHE A 93 -36.10 45.23 -23.10
N ARG A 94 -35.57 46.40 -23.48
CA ARG A 94 -34.28 46.66 -24.13
C ARG A 94 -33.21 46.73 -23.01
N ARG A 95 -32.09 45.97 -23.10
CA ARG A 95 -30.70 46.36 -23.49
C ARG A 95 -30.00 47.36 -22.53
N PRO A 96 -28.65 47.55 -22.53
CA PRO A 96 -27.52 46.76 -23.07
C PRO A 96 -26.26 46.67 -22.15
N ASP A 97 -25.26 45.88 -22.60
CA ASP A 97 -23.79 46.01 -22.55
C ASP A 97 -23.05 46.48 -21.28
N ALA A 98 -22.17 45.60 -20.77
CA ALA A 98 -20.89 45.98 -20.16
C ALA A 98 -19.87 44.81 -20.18
N LEU A 99 -18.77 45.02 -20.92
CA LEU A 99 -17.37 44.67 -20.61
C LEU A 99 -17.05 43.19 -20.31
N ALA A 100 -16.44 42.39 -21.20
CA ALA A 100 -15.09 42.47 -21.79
C ALA A 100 -13.94 42.62 -20.77
N VAL A 101 -13.39 41.50 -20.26
CA VAL A 101 -11.98 41.26 -19.88
C VAL A 101 -11.75 39.73 -20.00
N ALA A 102 -11.17 39.25 -21.11
CA ALA A 102 -9.77 38.78 -21.25
C ALA A 102 -9.40 37.61 -20.32
N LEU A 103 -9.34 36.37 -20.82
CA LEU A 103 -8.11 35.70 -21.31
C LEU A 103 -6.97 35.70 -20.28
N GLY A 104 -6.89 34.62 -19.49
CA GLY A 104 -5.72 34.23 -18.70
C GLY A 104 -5.32 32.81 -19.08
N THR A 105 -4.11 32.67 -19.61
CA THR A 105 -3.55 31.57 -20.39
C THR A 105 -3.21 30.32 -19.58
N PHE A 106 -3.45 29.15 -20.19
CA PHE A 106 -2.84 27.86 -19.86
C PHE A 106 -1.31 27.98 -19.93
N ALA A 107 -0.62 27.77 -18.81
CA ALA A 107 0.82 27.54 -18.78
C ALA A 107 1.07 26.04 -18.52
N VAL A 108 0.98 25.26 -19.59
CA VAL A 108 1.51 23.90 -19.66
C VAL A 108 3.02 24.03 -19.82
N ALA A 109 3.78 23.75 -18.76
CA ALA A 109 5.21 23.52 -18.85
C ALA A 109 5.47 22.02 -18.88
N VAL A 110 5.43 21.46 -20.10
CA VAL A 110 6.08 20.18 -20.39
C VAL A 110 7.57 20.47 -20.48
N VAL A 111 8.33 19.96 -19.51
CA VAL A 111 9.76 19.68 -19.72
C VAL A 111 9.92 18.17 -19.60
N ALA A 112 9.99 17.54 -20.77
CA ALA A 112 10.54 16.22 -20.94
C ALA A 112 12.05 16.28 -20.69
N SER A 113 12.61 15.33 -19.94
CA SER A 113 13.48 14.30 -20.51
C SER A 113 14.19 13.49 -19.41
N MET A 114 14.25 12.20 -19.70
CA MET A 114 14.99 11.11 -19.08
C MET A 114 16.43 11.44 -18.65
N VAL A 115 16.89 10.71 -17.63
CA VAL A 115 18.21 10.04 -17.45
C VAL A 115 18.55 10.05 -15.95
N VAL A 116 18.38 8.91 -15.28
CA VAL A 116 19.44 8.16 -14.55
C VAL A 116 18.83 6.79 -14.21
N GLY A 117 18.88 5.89 -15.19
CA GLY A 117 18.77 4.46 -14.98
C GLY A 117 20.07 3.86 -15.50
N MET A 118 21.01 3.55 -14.59
CA MET A 118 22.14 2.61 -14.71
C MET A 118 23.15 2.91 -13.61
N SER A 119 22.86 2.45 -12.39
CA SER A 119 23.85 2.48 -11.29
C SER A 119 23.64 1.37 -10.26
N TRP A 120 23.02 0.25 -10.65
CA TRP A 120 22.99 -0.93 -9.80
C TRP A 120 23.45 -2.16 -10.56
N LEU A 121 24.76 -2.14 -10.87
CA LEU A 121 25.58 -3.31 -11.18
C LEU A 121 27.01 -2.82 -10.91
N ILE A 122 27.72 -3.49 -9.98
CA ILE A 122 29.06 -3.19 -9.41
C ILE A 122 28.98 -2.78 -7.92
N ALA A 123 28.54 -3.74 -7.11
CA ALA A 123 29.05 -4.02 -5.76
C ALA A 123 28.92 -5.54 -5.57
N HIS A 124 29.80 -6.31 -6.23
CA HIS A 124 30.83 -7.12 -5.56
C HIS A 124 30.20 -8.09 -4.54
N SER A 125 29.79 -9.32 -4.89
CA SER A 125 30.64 -10.46 -5.24
C SER A 125 32.02 -10.41 -4.58
N GLY A 126 32.13 -10.97 -3.38
CA GLY A 126 33.36 -11.14 -2.62
C GLY A 126 33.28 -12.39 -1.75
N VAL A 127 33.91 -13.45 -2.24
CA VAL A 127 34.18 -14.72 -1.55
C VAL A 127 35.42 -14.55 -0.68
N GLY A 128 35.42 -15.12 0.54
CA GLY A 128 36.62 -15.61 1.22
C GLY A 128 36.98 -15.02 2.59
N GLY A 129 37.27 -15.91 3.54
CA GLY A 129 38.26 -15.72 4.61
C GLY A 129 37.70 -15.41 6.00
N GLY A 130 37.71 -16.41 6.89
CA GLY A 130 37.32 -16.26 8.30
C GLY A 130 38.38 -15.66 9.21
N ASP A 131 37.98 -15.38 10.45
CA ASP A 131 38.61 -15.88 11.67
C ASP A 131 37.81 -15.41 12.90
N ASP A 132 37.76 -16.30 13.88
CA ASP A 132 37.09 -16.17 15.16
C ASP A 132 37.64 -15.01 15.99
N THR A 133 36.77 -14.21 16.61
CA THR A 133 37.09 -13.56 17.89
C THR A 133 35.83 -13.36 18.71
N ALA A 134 35.69 -14.26 19.69
CA ALA A 134 34.76 -14.11 20.80
C ALA A 134 35.01 -12.79 21.55
N SER A 135 33.97 -11.97 21.68
CA SER A 135 33.91 -11.00 22.77
C SER A 135 32.48 -10.94 23.30
N SER A 136 32.29 -11.61 24.42
CA SER A 136 31.11 -11.57 25.26
C SER A 136 30.97 -10.18 25.88
N ALA A 137 29.97 -9.41 25.46
CA ALA A 137 29.44 -8.29 26.23
C ALA A 137 27.99 -8.63 26.58
N ARG A 138 27.79 -9.03 27.84
CA ARG A 138 26.48 -9.17 28.46
C ARG A 138 25.90 -7.77 28.64
N ALA A 139 24.75 -7.51 28.05
CA ALA A 139 23.87 -6.42 28.43
C ALA A 139 22.55 -7.04 28.84
N ASP A 140 22.30 -7.06 30.14
CA ASP A 140 21.03 -7.45 30.73
C ASP A 140 19.94 -6.49 30.26
N SER A 141 18.92 -7.02 29.59
CA SER A 141 17.67 -6.31 29.33
C SER A 141 16.49 -7.17 29.78
N ASP A 142 16.27 -7.18 31.09
CA ASP A 142 14.96 -7.43 31.66
C ASP A 142 14.05 -6.25 31.27
N ASN A 143 13.26 -6.43 30.21
CA ASN A 143 12.05 -5.63 30.04
C ASN A 143 10.91 -6.54 29.57
N LYS A 144 10.29 -7.19 30.55
CA LYS A 144 8.96 -7.80 30.39
C LYS A 144 7.94 -6.67 30.29
N ASP A 145 7.58 -6.31 29.07
CA ASP A 145 6.31 -5.65 28.75
C ASP A 145 5.68 -6.40 27.58
N ALA A 146 5.00 -7.51 27.90
CA ALA A 146 4.09 -8.17 26.97
C ALA A 146 2.67 -7.68 27.26
N GLY A 147 2.38 -6.48 26.77
CA GLY A 147 1.04 -5.90 26.73
C GLY A 147 0.58 -5.70 25.29
N SER A 148 -0.34 -6.57 24.87
CA SER A 148 -1.23 -6.41 23.70
C SER A 148 -0.61 -6.59 22.32
N ALA A 149 -0.67 -7.84 21.84
CA ALA A 149 -0.80 -8.13 20.42
C ALA A 149 -2.15 -7.58 19.92
N ASP A 150 -2.11 -6.51 19.15
CA ASP A 150 -3.15 -6.17 18.18
C ASP A 150 -2.45 -5.44 17.01
N ARG A 151 -2.25 -6.20 15.92
CA ARG A 151 -2.16 -5.91 14.45
C ARG A 151 -1.72 -4.49 14.02
N THR A 152 -0.87 -4.25 13.01
CA THR A 152 -0.81 -4.80 11.63
C THR A 152 0.49 -4.31 10.96
N GLY A 153 1.18 -5.12 10.14
CA GLY A 153 2.24 -4.66 9.20
C GLY A 153 3.64 -5.22 9.49
N GLY A 154 4.16 -6.08 8.60
CA GLY A 154 5.32 -6.94 8.86
C GLY A 154 6.71 -6.28 8.75
N ALA A 155 7.64 -6.95 9.43
CA ALA A 155 9.10 -6.92 9.27
C ALA A 155 9.91 -5.82 10.00
N GLU A 156 9.87 -5.80 11.34
CA GLU A 156 11.04 -5.37 12.15
C GLU A 156 10.99 -5.83 13.63
N SER A 157 10.42 -7.01 13.90
CA SER A 157 10.24 -7.57 15.26
C SER A 157 11.55 -7.81 16.05
N SER A 158 12.71 -7.50 15.48
CA SER A 158 14.03 -7.64 16.11
C SER A 158 14.64 -6.32 16.58
N LEU A 159 14.14 -5.15 16.14
CA LEU A 159 14.75 -3.88 16.53
C LEU A 159 14.19 -3.38 17.86
N SER A 160 15.10 -2.91 18.71
CA SER A 160 14.73 -2.09 19.86
C SER A 160 13.97 -0.84 19.40
N ALA A 161 13.11 -0.26 20.25
CA ALA A 161 12.40 0.97 19.91
C ALA A 161 13.34 2.11 19.42
N PRO A 162 14.51 2.38 20.05
CA PRO A 162 15.47 3.32 19.49
C PRO A 162 16.06 2.89 18.15
N GLY A 163 16.29 1.58 17.96
CA GLY A 163 16.77 1.00 16.70
C GLY A 163 15.78 1.22 15.55
N TYR A 164 14.49 0.93 15.79
CA TYR A 164 13.43 1.21 14.84
C TYR A 164 13.44 2.69 14.44
N ILE A 165 13.43 3.61 15.43
CA ILE A 165 13.46 5.05 15.13
C ILE A 165 14.72 5.44 14.36
N ALA A 166 15.87 4.84 14.65
CA ALA A 166 17.11 5.08 13.92
C ALA A 166 17.03 4.60 12.46
N CYS A 167 16.34 3.48 12.22
CA CYS A 167 16.10 2.89 10.90
C CYS A 167 14.89 3.46 10.16
N SER A 168 14.00 4.24 10.78
CA SER A 168 12.95 4.95 10.05
C SER A 168 13.52 6.15 9.26
N ARG A 169 13.04 6.38 8.03
CA ARG A 169 13.28 7.67 7.33
C ARG A 169 12.27 8.74 7.70
N LEU A 170 11.07 8.32 8.10
CA LEU A 170 9.96 9.21 8.43
C LEU A 170 9.20 8.66 9.63
N ILE A 171 8.96 9.49 10.62
CA ILE A 171 7.95 9.28 11.66
C ILE A 171 7.23 10.60 11.82
N ALA A 172 5.94 10.63 11.48
CA ALA A 172 5.15 11.85 11.45
C ALA A 172 3.73 11.60 11.91
N GLU A 173 3.12 12.64 12.45
CA GLU A 173 1.72 12.69 12.83
C GLU A 173 1.05 13.82 12.06
N GLY A 174 -0.16 13.56 11.56
CA GLY A 174 -0.87 14.50 10.69
C GLY A 174 -2.26 14.04 10.33
N THR A 175 -2.87 14.74 9.39
CA THR A 175 -4.21 14.43 8.88
C THR A 175 -4.14 14.04 7.41
N VAL A 176 -4.83 12.97 7.03
CA VAL A 176 -4.87 12.52 5.63
C VAL A 176 -5.62 13.54 4.78
N ALA A 177 -4.90 14.23 3.90
CA ALA A 177 -5.45 15.24 3.01
C ALA A 177 -6.13 14.61 1.79
N GLU A 178 -5.50 13.59 1.20
CA GLU A 178 -5.95 12.94 -0.02
C GLU A 178 -5.61 11.45 -0.02
N VAL A 179 -6.47 10.68 -0.68
CA VAL A 179 -6.32 9.23 -0.93
C VAL A 179 -6.67 9.01 -2.40
N GLU A 180 -5.68 8.67 -3.21
CA GLU A 180 -5.85 8.45 -4.65
C GLU A 180 -5.44 7.03 -5.02
N PRO A 181 -6.31 6.23 -5.65
CA PRO A 181 -5.92 4.90 -6.12
C PRO A 181 -4.84 5.01 -7.21
N VAL A 182 -3.83 4.15 -7.14
CA VAL A 182 -2.75 4.10 -8.12
C VAL A 182 -3.18 3.19 -9.28
N PRO A 183 -3.27 3.71 -10.53
CA PRO A 183 -3.74 2.90 -11.66
C PRO A 183 -2.89 1.66 -11.90
N GLY A 184 -3.53 0.50 -12.04
CA GLY A 184 -2.88 -0.76 -12.41
C GLY A 184 -2.24 -1.52 -11.24
N VAL A 185 -2.34 -1.02 -10.01
CA VAL A 185 -1.91 -1.72 -8.79
C VAL A 185 -2.95 -1.54 -7.69
N ALA A 186 -3.08 -2.50 -6.79
CA ALA A 186 -3.99 -2.40 -5.63
C ALA A 186 -3.35 -1.58 -4.50
N GLN A 187 -3.02 -0.31 -4.79
CA GLN A 187 -2.44 0.63 -3.83
C GLN A 187 -3.11 1.99 -3.87
N ASP A 188 -3.17 2.64 -2.72
CA ASP A 188 -3.53 4.05 -2.58
C ASP A 188 -2.27 4.91 -2.41
N ARG A 189 -2.21 6.03 -3.13
CA ARG A 189 -1.33 7.15 -2.85
C ARG A 189 -1.98 8.03 -1.79
N ILE A 190 -1.33 8.15 -0.64
CA ILE A 190 -1.78 8.92 0.50
C ILE A 190 -1.00 10.23 0.54
N THR A 191 -1.70 11.36 0.63
CA THR A 191 -1.11 12.66 0.95
C THR A 191 -1.48 13.02 2.38
N LEU A 192 -0.48 13.25 3.22
CA LEU A 192 -0.62 13.58 4.63
C LEU A 192 -0.22 15.05 4.85
N ASP A 193 -1.14 15.85 5.40
CA ASP A 193 -0.82 17.16 5.97
C ASP A 193 -0.16 16.94 7.33
N VAL A 194 1.13 17.26 7.45
CA VAL A 194 1.93 16.96 8.63
C VAL A 194 1.70 18.00 9.71
N ALA A 195 1.21 17.55 10.87
CA ALA A 195 1.08 18.38 12.06
C ALA A 195 2.36 18.37 12.92
N ARG A 196 3.06 17.24 12.92
CA ARG A 196 4.31 17.07 13.67
C ARG A 196 5.22 16.04 13.02
N TYR A 197 6.48 16.39 12.91
CA TYR A 197 7.54 15.43 12.67
C TYR A 197 8.15 14.96 14.00
N TYR A 198 8.36 13.65 14.12
CA TYR A 198 9.25 13.06 15.11
C TYR A 198 10.60 12.73 14.48
N LYS A 199 10.59 12.28 13.22
CA LYS A 199 11.78 12.11 12.40
C LYS A 199 11.46 12.38 10.92
N PRO A 200 12.28 13.12 10.18
CA PRO A 200 13.41 13.96 10.63
C PRO A 200 12.95 15.12 11.56
N ASP A 201 13.85 15.93 12.11
CA ASP A 201 13.47 17.05 13.01
C ASP A 201 12.54 18.08 12.32
N LYS A 202 12.64 18.21 10.99
CA LYS A 202 11.80 19.08 10.14
C LYS A 202 11.63 18.47 8.76
N GLY A 203 10.53 18.79 8.10
CA GLY A 203 10.25 18.41 6.73
C GLY A 203 9.30 19.37 6.03
N LYS A 204 8.62 18.90 4.99
CA LYS A 204 7.62 19.66 4.25
C LYS A 204 6.28 19.63 5.00
N ASP A 205 5.39 20.57 4.73
CA ASP A 205 4.06 20.54 5.36
C ASP A 205 3.20 19.36 4.85
N GLN A 206 3.57 18.78 3.71
CA GLN A 206 2.94 17.60 3.14
C GLN A 206 3.95 16.50 2.82
N VAL A 207 3.54 15.26 3.08
CA VAL A 207 4.27 14.05 2.67
C VAL A 207 3.35 13.11 1.93
N THR A 208 3.90 12.44 0.93
CA THR A 208 3.17 11.44 0.13
C THR A 208 3.84 10.09 0.27
N PHE A 209 3.05 9.05 0.45
CA PHE A 209 3.49 7.66 0.48
C PHE A 209 2.41 6.76 -0.14
N VAL A 210 2.73 5.49 -0.33
CA VAL A 210 1.78 4.50 -0.83
C VAL A 210 1.39 3.53 0.27
N MET A 211 0.17 3.01 0.22
CA MET A 211 -0.30 1.90 1.06
C MET A 211 -1.05 0.91 0.18
N ASN A 212 -0.98 -0.38 0.49
CA ASN A 212 -1.82 -1.36 -0.18
C ASN A 212 -3.30 -1.14 0.21
N GLU A 213 -4.22 -1.53 -0.67
CA GLU A 213 -5.66 -1.36 -0.43
C GLU A 213 -6.24 -2.37 0.59
N ASP A 214 -5.53 -3.46 0.85
CA ASP A 214 -5.92 -4.60 1.69
C ASP A 214 -5.46 -4.47 3.16
N VAL A 215 -5.02 -3.28 3.56
CA VAL A 215 -4.59 -2.98 4.93
C VAL A 215 -5.76 -2.63 5.84
N ASP A 216 -5.64 -2.97 7.13
CA ASP A 216 -6.62 -2.62 8.16
C ASP A 216 -5.93 -1.90 9.34
N PRO A 217 -6.37 -0.68 9.72
CA PRO A 217 -7.39 0.13 9.04
C PRO A 217 -6.87 0.77 7.74
N ARG A 218 -7.68 0.74 6.69
CA ARG A 218 -7.44 1.53 5.45
C ARG A 218 -7.65 3.01 5.73
N LEU A 219 -6.63 3.83 5.43
CA LEU A 219 -6.67 5.27 5.63
C LEU A 219 -7.70 5.95 4.73
N ARG A 220 -8.41 6.92 5.28
CA ARG A 220 -9.40 7.75 4.60
C ARG A 220 -9.05 9.21 4.75
N LYS A 221 -9.49 10.02 3.78
CA LYS A 221 -9.39 11.48 3.87
C LYS A 221 -10.04 11.98 5.17
N GLY A 222 -9.29 12.77 5.93
CA GLY A 222 -9.68 13.32 7.23
C GLY A 222 -9.23 12.50 8.45
N ASP A 223 -8.66 11.31 8.25
CA ASP A 223 -8.13 10.52 9.37
C ASP A 223 -6.93 11.25 10.02
N HIS A 224 -6.95 11.34 11.36
CA HIS A 224 -5.77 11.72 12.13
C HIS A 224 -4.91 10.48 12.29
N VAL A 225 -3.64 10.55 11.89
CA VAL A 225 -2.78 9.37 11.81
C VAL A 225 -1.36 9.68 12.26
N LEU A 226 -0.75 8.74 12.97
CA LEU A 226 0.70 8.65 13.17
C LEU A 226 1.21 7.54 12.27
N VAL A 227 2.25 7.83 11.47
CA VAL A 227 2.89 6.86 10.57
C VAL A 227 4.39 6.76 10.84
N GLY A 228 4.93 5.55 10.73
CA GLY A 228 6.37 5.28 10.66
C GLY A 228 6.71 4.63 9.32
N ILE A 229 7.73 5.13 8.64
CA ILE A 229 8.22 4.57 7.37
C ILE A 229 9.70 4.20 7.49
N PRO A 230 10.05 2.92 7.29
CA PRO A 230 11.44 2.44 7.28
C PRO A 230 12.29 3.12 6.20
N ARG A 231 13.61 3.17 6.43
CA ARG A 231 14.58 3.83 5.54
C ARG A 231 14.46 3.37 4.09
N ASN A 232 14.26 2.07 3.87
CA ASN A 232 14.24 1.46 2.55
C ASN A 232 12.83 1.13 2.05
N ALA A 233 11.78 1.70 2.68
CA ALA A 233 10.39 1.43 2.33
C ALA A 233 9.67 2.64 1.74
N ALA A 234 8.74 2.38 0.82
CA ALA A 234 7.86 3.40 0.23
C ALA A 234 6.54 3.56 1.01
N SER A 235 6.15 2.54 1.77
CA SER A 235 4.93 2.45 2.58
C SER A 235 5.27 2.41 4.07
N PRO A 236 4.36 2.90 4.93
CA PRO A 236 4.48 2.70 6.36
C PRO A 236 4.37 1.22 6.74
N ASP A 237 5.09 0.84 7.78
CA ASP A 237 4.98 -0.47 8.43
C ASP A 237 4.21 -0.38 9.77
N ILE A 238 4.19 0.80 10.39
CA ILE A 238 3.32 1.14 11.52
C ILE A 238 2.44 2.33 11.17
N TRP A 239 1.16 2.24 11.51
CA TRP A 239 0.26 3.38 11.51
C TRP A 239 -0.89 3.19 12.51
N SER A 240 -1.29 4.29 13.14
CA SER A 240 -2.42 4.32 14.08
C SER A 240 -3.35 5.48 13.77
N THR A 241 -4.66 5.22 13.74
CA THR A 241 -5.69 6.24 13.47
C THR A 241 -6.56 6.59 14.68
N ARG A 242 -6.56 5.75 15.72
CA ARG A 242 -7.32 6.00 16.95
C ARG A 242 -6.48 6.81 17.93
N GLU A 243 -7.07 7.84 18.52
CA GLU A 243 -6.33 8.75 19.43
C GLU A 243 -5.62 8.02 20.58
N LYS A 244 -6.23 6.97 21.15
CA LYS A 244 -5.59 6.17 22.21
C LYS A 244 -4.33 5.45 21.73
N ASP A 245 -4.34 4.97 20.48
CA ASP A 245 -3.21 4.27 19.89
C ASP A 245 -2.13 5.26 19.49
N ILE A 246 -2.49 6.37 18.87
CA ILE A 246 -1.59 7.49 18.55
C ILE A 246 -0.91 8.01 19.82
N ALA A 247 -1.65 8.20 20.92
CA ALA A 247 -1.07 8.68 22.18
C ALA A 247 -0.07 7.69 22.77
N ARG A 248 -0.36 6.39 22.71
CA ARG A 248 0.56 5.31 23.13
C ARG A 248 1.80 5.30 22.25
N GLU A 249 1.62 5.43 20.94
CA GLU A 249 2.72 5.46 19.98
C GLU A 249 3.64 6.66 20.18
N ARG A 250 3.04 7.84 20.24
CA ARG A 250 3.71 9.11 20.57
C ARG A 250 4.56 8.98 21.83
N ALA A 251 4.03 8.36 22.88
CA ALA A 251 4.74 8.22 24.15
C ALA A 251 6.01 7.38 24.03
N TRP A 252 5.97 6.22 23.35
CA TRP A 252 7.17 5.40 23.18
C TRP A 252 8.16 6.04 22.21
N ILE A 253 7.69 6.69 21.14
CA ILE A 253 8.54 7.40 20.18
C ILE A 253 9.33 8.48 20.91
N LEU A 254 8.66 9.33 21.68
CA LEU A 254 9.31 10.42 22.42
C LEU A 254 10.30 9.90 23.47
N LYS A 255 10.01 8.75 24.09
CA LYS A 255 10.92 8.10 25.06
C LYS A 255 12.19 7.57 24.39
N ALA A 256 12.08 6.98 23.20
CA ALA A 256 13.19 6.35 22.49
C ALA A 256 13.98 7.31 21.57
N LEU A 257 13.39 8.44 21.18
CA LEU A 257 13.98 9.42 20.25
C LEU A 257 15.39 9.93 20.65
N PRO A 258 15.69 10.20 21.94
CA PRO A 258 17.02 10.67 22.31
C PRO A 258 18.10 9.60 22.07
N GLN A 259 17.79 8.34 22.34
CA GLN A 259 18.71 7.22 22.18
C GLN A 259 18.91 6.88 20.70
N SER A 260 17.86 6.99 19.88
CA SER A 260 17.94 6.68 18.45
C SER A 260 18.90 7.59 17.67
N ARG A 261 19.16 8.82 18.17
CA ARG A 261 20.10 9.76 17.53
C ARG A 261 21.55 9.28 17.53
N GLY A 262 21.92 8.40 18.46
CA GLY A 262 23.25 7.82 18.57
C GLY A 262 23.43 6.51 17.82
N LEU A 263 22.38 5.99 17.19
CA LEU A 263 22.39 4.68 16.53
C LEU A 263 22.53 4.86 15.01
N ALA A 264 23.35 4.01 14.40
CA ALA A 264 23.33 3.79 12.97
C ALA A 264 22.21 2.80 12.61
N CYS A 265 21.71 2.90 11.38
CA CYS A 265 20.89 1.86 10.79
C CYS A 265 21.82 1.02 9.91
N GLU A 266 21.97 -0.26 10.23
CA GLU A 266 22.83 -1.22 9.52
C GLU A 266 22.00 -2.14 8.63
#